data_AF-A0A380DXF9-F1
#
_entry.id   AF-A0A380DXF9-F1
#
_cell.length_a   1.000
_cell.length_b   1.000
_cell.length_c   1.000
_cell.angle_alpha   90.00
_cell.angle_beta   90.00
_cell.angle_gamma   90.00
#
_symmetry.space_group_name_H-M   'P 1'
#
loop_
_entity.id
_entity.type
_entity.pdbx_description
1 polymer ?
#
loop_
_entity_poly.entity_id
_entity_poly.type
_entity_poly.pdbx_seq_one_letter_code
_entity_poly.pdbx_strand_id
1 'polypeptide(L)'
;MSILSNHATASVVKVQGEIDVKDLARGERTGEEVAKRMERASVLAQVDIHRAATHNKGVMNGIHAVVLATGNDTRGAEASAHAYASRDGQYRGIATWRYDQKRQRLIGTIEVPMTLAIVGGGTKVLPIAKASLELLNVDSAQELGHVVAAVGLAQNFAACRALVSEGIQQGHMSLQYKSLAIVVGAKGDEIAQVAEALKQEHRANTQVAERILQDLRSQQ
;
A
#
# COMPACT_ATOMS: atom_id res chain seq x y z
N MET A 1 -36.61 -4.84 -13.58
CA MET A 1 -35.57 -5.02 -12.53
C MET A 1 -35.27 -3.67 -11.94
N SER A 2 -35.28 -3.55 -10.62
CA SER A 2 -34.97 -2.30 -9.90
C SER A 2 -33.75 -2.55 -9.02
N ILE A 3 -32.57 -2.21 -9.53
CA ILE A 3 -31.28 -2.50 -8.87
C ILE A 3 -30.28 -1.39 -9.16
N LEU A 4 -29.40 -1.10 -8.18
CA LEU A 4 -28.33 -0.12 -8.33
C LEU A 4 -27.15 -0.69 -9.15
N SER A 5 -26.38 0.19 -9.78
CA SER A 5 -25.10 -0.17 -10.42
C SER A 5 -23.95 0.16 -9.48
N ASN A 6 -23.05 -0.81 -9.24
CA ASN A 6 -21.80 -0.57 -8.52
C ASN A 6 -20.73 0.11 -9.40
N HIS A 7 -20.94 0.20 -10.72
CA HIS A 7 -20.04 0.95 -11.60
C HIS A 7 -20.34 2.46 -11.49
N ALA A 8 -19.91 3.07 -10.39
CA ALA A 8 -20.30 4.41 -9.98
C ALA A 8 -19.46 5.51 -10.65
N THR A 9 -19.52 5.63 -11.97
CA THR A 9 -18.76 6.63 -12.76
C THR A 9 -19.11 8.09 -12.43
N ALA A 10 -20.25 8.35 -11.78
CA ALA A 10 -20.62 9.67 -11.29
C ALA A 10 -19.88 10.08 -10.00
N SER A 11 -19.22 9.13 -9.31
CA SER A 11 -18.56 9.34 -8.01
C SER A 11 -17.04 9.16 -8.11
N VAL A 12 -16.45 9.57 -9.24
CA VAL A 12 -15.01 9.47 -9.47
C VAL A 12 -14.27 10.50 -8.62
N VAL A 13 -13.31 10.01 -7.83
CA VAL A 13 -12.41 10.84 -7.03
C VAL A 13 -11.03 10.80 -7.67
N LYS A 14 -10.39 11.98 -7.74
CA LYS A 14 -9.03 12.14 -8.26
C LYS A 14 -8.14 12.76 -7.21
N VAL A 15 -7.00 12.12 -6.95
CA VAL A 15 -5.98 12.62 -6.02
C VAL A 15 -4.63 12.63 -6.73
N GLN A 16 -3.86 13.69 -6.48
CA GLN A 16 -2.49 13.84 -6.95
C GLN A 16 -1.57 14.18 -5.77
N GLY A 17 -0.40 13.57 -5.74
CA GLY A 17 0.66 13.88 -4.79
C GLY A 17 1.99 14.05 -5.51
N GLU A 18 2.89 14.85 -4.95
CA GLU A 18 4.24 15.05 -5.47
C GLU A 18 5.27 14.75 -4.39
N ILE A 19 6.37 14.12 -4.77
CA ILE A 19 7.48 13.78 -3.88
C ILE A 19 8.76 14.35 -4.45
N ASP A 20 9.54 15.02 -3.61
CA ASP A 20 10.88 15.48 -3.96
C ASP A 20 11.79 14.30 -4.29
N VAL A 21 12.52 14.39 -5.41
CA VAL A 21 13.41 13.30 -5.84
C VAL A 21 14.45 12.94 -4.78
N LYS A 22 14.97 13.94 -4.05
CA LYS A 22 15.92 13.72 -2.94
C LYS A 22 15.38 12.79 -1.85
N ASP A 23 14.07 12.73 -1.65
CA ASP A 23 13.43 11.91 -0.60
C ASP A 23 13.13 10.47 -1.08
N LEU A 24 13.39 10.17 -2.35
CA LEU A 24 13.15 8.85 -2.94
C LEU A 24 14.30 7.88 -2.77
N ALA A 25 15.52 8.37 -2.49
CA ALA A 25 16.72 7.56 -2.34
C ALA A 25 16.48 6.40 -1.36
N ARG A 26 16.93 5.20 -1.72
CA ARG A 26 16.72 4.00 -0.90
C ARG A 26 17.74 2.93 -1.24
N GLY A 27 18.38 2.37 -0.21
CA GLY A 27 19.52 1.47 -0.35
C GLY A 27 20.63 2.17 -1.15
N GLU A 28 21.18 1.48 -2.13
CA GLU A 28 22.24 1.99 -3.00
C GLU A 28 21.72 2.86 -4.17
N ARG A 29 20.40 3.01 -4.32
CA ARG A 29 19.81 3.72 -5.47
C ARG A 29 19.55 5.18 -5.17
N THR A 30 19.97 6.02 -6.10
CA THR A 30 19.70 7.47 -6.06
C THR A 30 18.20 7.75 -6.23
N GLY A 31 17.77 8.91 -5.73
CA GLY A 31 16.38 9.34 -5.89
C GLY A 31 15.93 9.40 -7.35
N GLU A 32 16.81 9.85 -8.26
CA GLU A 32 16.51 9.90 -9.69
C GLU A 32 16.31 8.50 -10.29
N GLU A 33 17.16 7.55 -9.89
CA GLU A 33 17.06 6.18 -10.37
C GLU A 33 15.76 5.54 -9.90
N VAL A 34 15.39 5.75 -8.63
CA VAL A 34 14.11 5.32 -8.09
C VAL A 34 12.95 5.96 -8.86
N ALA A 35 12.97 7.28 -9.10
CA ALA A 35 11.92 7.98 -9.84
C ALA A 35 11.75 7.44 -11.27
N LYS A 36 12.85 7.29 -12.02
CA LYS A 36 12.85 6.72 -13.39
C LYS A 36 12.29 5.30 -13.41
N ARG A 37 12.68 4.46 -12.44
CA ARG A 37 12.17 3.08 -12.36
C ARG A 37 10.71 3.04 -11.93
N MET A 38 10.25 3.92 -11.03
CA MET A 38 8.84 4.02 -10.63
C MET A 38 7.95 4.41 -11.81
N GLU A 39 8.36 5.40 -12.60
CA GLU A 39 7.67 5.77 -13.84
C GLU A 39 7.59 4.57 -14.81
N ARG A 40 8.70 3.84 -15.03
CA ARG A 40 8.69 2.63 -15.86
C ARG A 40 7.75 1.55 -15.32
N ALA A 41 7.73 1.33 -14.01
CA ALA A 41 6.83 0.37 -13.37
C ALA A 41 5.34 0.77 -13.53
N SER A 42 5.06 2.07 -13.51
CA SER A 42 3.74 2.63 -13.83
C SER A 42 3.37 2.38 -15.28
N VAL A 43 4.27 2.65 -16.23
CA VAL A 43 4.05 2.37 -17.67
C VAL A 43 3.78 0.88 -17.91
N LEU A 44 4.53 -0.02 -17.27
CA LEU A 44 4.30 -1.45 -17.38
C LEU A 44 2.88 -1.84 -16.94
N ALA A 45 2.37 -1.25 -15.85
CA ALA A 45 1.00 -1.48 -15.39
C ALA A 45 -0.07 -0.87 -16.30
N GLN A 46 0.30 0.02 -17.23
CA GLN A 46 -0.62 0.51 -18.26
C GLN A 46 -0.67 -0.41 -19.47
N VAL A 47 0.40 -1.11 -19.82
CA VAL A 47 0.46 -1.91 -21.07
C VAL A 47 0.26 -3.41 -20.89
N ASP A 48 0.58 -3.96 -19.71
CA ASP A 48 0.46 -5.39 -19.39
C ASP A 48 -0.61 -5.64 -18.30
N ILE A 49 -1.63 -6.43 -18.65
CA ILE A 49 -2.73 -6.80 -17.77
C ILE A 49 -2.26 -7.60 -16.54
N HIS A 50 -1.24 -8.45 -16.68
CA HIS A 50 -0.71 -9.23 -15.56
C HIS A 50 -0.07 -8.32 -14.52
N ARG A 51 0.67 -7.30 -14.98
CA ARG A 51 1.19 -6.28 -14.10
C ARG A 51 0.08 -5.38 -13.53
N ALA A 52 -0.88 -4.95 -14.36
CA ALA A 52 -2.00 -4.11 -13.94
C ALA A 52 -2.79 -4.75 -12.80
N ALA A 53 -3.07 -6.06 -12.87
CA ALA A 53 -3.78 -6.79 -11.82
C ALA A 53 -3.04 -6.70 -10.47
N THR A 54 -1.73 -6.95 -10.48
CA THR A 54 -0.88 -6.87 -9.28
C THR A 54 -0.74 -5.43 -8.76
N HIS A 55 -0.64 -4.47 -9.68
CA HIS A 55 -0.55 -3.04 -9.36
C HIS A 55 -1.82 -2.57 -8.64
N ASN A 56 -3.00 -2.88 -9.18
CA ASN A 56 -4.28 -2.49 -8.62
C ASN A 56 -4.55 -3.23 -7.31
N LYS A 57 -4.21 -4.51 -7.20
CA LYS A 57 -4.26 -5.24 -5.92
C LYS A 57 -3.49 -4.49 -4.82
N GLY A 58 -2.30 -3.98 -5.15
CA GLY A 58 -1.49 -3.17 -4.22
C GLY A 58 -2.19 -1.89 -3.78
N VAL A 59 -2.89 -1.20 -4.68
CA VAL A 59 -3.72 -0.02 -4.35
C VAL A 59 -4.89 -0.43 -3.43
N MET A 60 -5.60 -1.50 -3.80
CA MET A 60 -6.77 -1.98 -3.09
C MET A 60 -6.46 -2.47 -1.66
N ASN A 61 -5.24 -2.95 -1.38
CA ASN A 61 -4.80 -3.24 -0.02
C ASN A 61 -5.00 -2.04 0.93
N GLY A 62 -4.68 -0.82 0.49
CA GLY A 62 -4.83 0.39 1.28
C GLY A 62 -6.29 0.86 1.34
N ILE A 63 -6.97 0.86 0.18
CA ILE A 63 -8.37 1.25 0.08
C ILE A 63 -9.25 0.36 0.97
N HIS A 64 -9.11 -0.97 0.88
CA HIS A 64 -9.90 -1.91 1.66
C HIS A 64 -9.70 -1.72 3.16
N ALA A 65 -8.49 -1.39 3.62
CA ALA A 65 -8.23 -1.16 5.03
C ALA A 65 -9.08 -0.01 5.59
N VAL A 66 -9.11 1.13 4.89
CA VAL A 66 -9.89 2.31 5.32
C VAL A 66 -11.39 2.09 5.14
N VAL A 67 -11.80 1.50 4.02
CA VAL A 67 -13.21 1.18 3.74
C VAL A 67 -13.77 0.24 4.80
N LEU A 68 -13.02 -0.80 5.19
CA LEU A 68 -13.41 -1.72 6.25
C LEU A 68 -13.44 -1.03 7.62
N ALA A 69 -12.39 -0.26 7.96
CA ALA A 69 -12.30 0.43 9.24
C ALA A 69 -13.46 1.41 9.45
N THR A 70 -13.92 2.07 8.38
CA THR A 70 -15.05 3.01 8.41
C THR A 70 -16.42 2.33 8.24
N GLY A 71 -16.48 0.99 8.19
CA GLY A 71 -17.75 0.25 8.10
C GLY A 71 -18.46 0.35 6.75
N ASN A 72 -17.73 0.65 5.68
CA ASN A 72 -18.23 0.73 4.30
C ASN A 72 -18.08 -0.62 3.57
N ASP A 73 -18.75 -0.76 2.42
CA ASP A 73 -18.73 -2.00 1.63
C ASP A 73 -17.45 -2.11 0.77
N THR A 74 -16.55 -3.01 1.18
CA THR A 74 -15.31 -3.30 0.44
C THR A 74 -15.55 -3.92 -0.93
N ARG A 75 -16.59 -4.76 -1.10
CA ARG A 75 -16.90 -5.41 -2.38
C ARG A 75 -17.43 -4.40 -3.38
N GLY A 76 -18.26 -3.45 -2.93
CA GLY A 76 -18.74 -2.35 -3.75
C GLY A 76 -17.59 -1.48 -4.28
N ALA A 77 -16.67 -1.11 -3.39
CA ALA A 77 -15.46 -0.36 -3.77
C ALA A 77 -14.56 -1.13 -4.75
N GLU A 78 -14.35 -2.43 -4.51
CA GLU A 78 -13.52 -3.30 -5.36
C GLU A 78 -14.12 -3.45 -6.77
N ALA A 79 -15.40 -3.81 -6.86
CA ALA A 79 -16.09 -3.98 -8.14
C ALA A 79 -16.06 -2.69 -8.97
N SER A 80 -16.31 -1.54 -8.33
CA SER A 80 -16.28 -0.23 -8.99
C SER A 80 -14.88 0.12 -9.51
N ALA A 81 -13.86 -0.04 -8.67
CA ALA A 81 -12.47 0.28 -9.01
C ALA A 81 -11.94 -0.58 -10.16
N HIS A 82 -12.18 -1.89 -10.11
CA HIS A 82 -11.72 -2.82 -11.14
C HIS A 82 -12.50 -2.68 -12.46
N ALA A 83 -13.80 -2.37 -12.41
CA ALA A 83 -14.55 -2.02 -13.61
C ALA A 83 -14.03 -0.72 -14.25
N TYR A 84 -13.75 0.30 -13.43
CA TYR A 84 -13.20 1.58 -13.90
C TYR A 84 -11.80 1.44 -14.50
N ALA A 85 -11.00 0.49 -14.01
CA ALA A 85 -9.69 0.15 -14.56
C ALA A 85 -9.74 -0.36 -16.01
N SER A 86 -10.91 -0.82 -16.48
CA SER A 86 -11.15 -1.31 -17.85
C SER A 86 -11.95 -0.36 -18.74
N ARG A 87 -12.24 0.87 -18.28
CA ARG A 87 -13.17 1.80 -18.97
C ARG A 87 -12.75 2.15 -20.41
N ASP A 88 -11.46 2.08 -20.72
CA ASP A 88 -10.89 2.39 -22.04
C ASP A 88 -10.68 1.15 -22.92
N GLY A 89 -11.38 0.03 -22.61
CA GLY A 89 -11.32 -1.21 -23.39
C GLY A 89 -10.16 -2.15 -23.05
N GLN A 90 -9.21 -1.72 -22.22
CA GLN A 90 -8.14 -2.55 -21.66
C GLN A 90 -8.06 -2.31 -20.15
N TYR A 91 -7.87 -3.38 -19.37
CA TYR A 91 -7.63 -3.28 -17.94
C TYR A 91 -6.23 -2.71 -17.66
N ARG A 92 -6.16 -1.58 -16.95
CA ARG A 92 -4.91 -0.84 -16.66
C ARG A 92 -4.72 -0.54 -15.18
N GLY A 93 -3.53 -0.07 -14.81
CA GLY A 93 -3.25 0.47 -13.49
C GLY A 93 -4.13 1.69 -13.16
N ILE A 94 -4.78 1.72 -11.98
CA ILE A 94 -5.60 2.85 -11.53
C ILE A 94 -4.78 4.01 -10.97
N ALA A 95 -3.52 3.76 -10.61
CA ALA A 95 -2.56 4.79 -10.21
C ALA A 95 -1.45 4.91 -11.26
N THR A 96 -0.99 6.14 -11.48
CA THR A 96 0.08 6.47 -12.42
C THR A 96 1.16 7.29 -11.76
N TRP A 97 2.41 7.03 -12.13
CA TRP A 97 3.59 7.77 -11.69
C TRP A 97 4.31 8.38 -12.89
N ARG A 98 4.67 9.66 -12.78
CA ARG A 98 5.44 10.41 -13.78
C ARG A 98 6.61 11.12 -13.12
N TYR A 99 7.79 11.01 -13.70
CA TYR A 99 8.96 11.72 -13.23
C TYR A 99 9.13 13.06 -13.96
N ASP A 100 8.88 14.16 -13.25
CA ASP A 100 9.18 15.52 -13.74
C ASP A 100 10.64 15.88 -13.45
N GLN A 101 11.51 15.66 -14.44
CA GLN A 101 12.95 15.95 -14.34
C GLN A 101 13.24 17.44 -14.17
N LYS A 102 12.41 18.33 -14.71
CA LYS A 102 12.64 19.78 -14.62
C LYS A 102 12.38 20.27 -13.20
N ARG A 103 11.29 19.80 -12.59
CA ARG A 103 10.91 20.17 -11.22
C ARG A 103 11.58 19.31 -10.15
N GLN A 104 12.28 18.24 -10.54
CA GLN A 104 12.84 17.24 -9.62
C GLN A 104 11.75 16.66 -8.69
N ARG A 105 10.61 16.29 -9.29
CA ARG A 105 9.44 15.75 -8.59
C ARG A 105 8.97 14.44 -9.22
N LEU A 106 8.64 13.45 -8.39
CA LEU A 106 7.85 12.30 -8.79
C LEU A 106 6.37 12.60 -8.50
N ILE A 107 5.54 12.58 -9.55
CA ILE A 107 4.12 12.94 -9.48
C ILE A 107 3.30 11.65 -9.55
N GLY A 108 2.56 11.36 -8.49
CA GLY A 108 1.60 10.26 -8.40
C GLY A 108 0.19 10.75 -8.62
N THR A 109 -0.63 10.02 -9.36
CA THR A 109 -2.05 10.34 -9.55
C THR A 109 -2.87 9.06 -9.48
N ILE A 110 -4.02 9.12 -8.81
CA ILE A 110 -5.02 8.04 -8.78
C ILE A 110 -6.37 8.62 -9.17
N GLU A 111 -7.12 7.85 -9.95
CA GLU A 111 -8.50 8.17 -10.31
C GLU A 111 -9.35 6.92 -10.15
N VAL A 112 -10.29 6.96 -9.21
CA VAL A 112 -11.04 5.77 -8.82
C VAL A 112 -12.45 6.16 -8.35
N PRO A 113 -13.52 5.43 -8.73
CA PRO A 113 -14.84 5.73 -8.25
C PRO A 113 -15.04 5.21 -6.82
N MET A 114 -15.48 6.12 -5.94
CA MET A 114 -15.65 5.88 -4.52
C MET A 114 -17.07 6.25 -4.10
N THR A 115 -17.92 5.24 -3.93
CA THR A 115 -19.26 5.42 -3.34
C THR A 115 -19.20 4.98 -1.90
N LEU A 116 -18.91 5.94 -1.01
CA LEU A 116 -18.77 5.72 0.42
C LEU A 116 -19.85 6.48 1.18
N ALA A 117 -20.06 6.11 2.43
CA ALA A 117 -20.98 6.77 3.34
C ALA A 117 -20.28 7.11 4.66
N ILE A 118 -20.68 8.24 5.23
CA ILE A 118 -20.35 8.64 6.61
C ILE A 118 -21.58 8.53 7.54
N VAL A 119 -22.75 8.24 6.98
CA VAL A 119 -24.03 8.04 7.69
C VAL A 119 -24.73 6.81 7.11
N GLY A 120 -25.21 5.91 7.99
CA GLY A 120 -26.04 4.76 7.62
C GLY A 120 -25.26 3.46 7.36
N GLY A 121 -25.97 2.33 7.38
CA GLY A 121 -25.34 1.00 7.29
C GLY A 121 -24.41 0.69 8.46
N GLY A 122 -23.29 0.01 8.19
CA GLY A 122 -22.29 -0.37 9.19
C GLY A 122 -21.66 0.82 9.93
N THR A 123 -21.58 1.99 9.27
CA THR A 123 -21.00 3.23 9.83
C THR A 123 -21.71 3.70 11.12
N LYS A 124 -23.02 3.45 11.25
CA LYS A 124 -23.83 3.85 12.41
C LYS A 124 -23.89 2.79 13.50
N VAL A 125 -23.74 1.52 13.13
CA VAL A 125 -23.98 0.38 14.03
C VAL A 125 -22.70 -0.09 14.70
N LEU A 126 -21.57 -0.06 13.98
CA LEU A 126 -20.29 -0.56 14.48
C LEU A 126 -19.58 0.54 15.28
N PRO A 127 -19.32 0.35 16.60
CA PRO A 127 -18.63 1.36 17.41
C PRO A 127 -17.25 1.71 16.86
N ILE A 128 -16.52 0.72 16.31
CA ILE A 128 -15.21 0.93 15.71
C ILE A 128 -15.27 1.77 14.43
N ALA A 129 -16.35 1.65 13.64
CA ALA A 129 -16.53 2.45 12.44
C ALA A 129 -16.80 3.91 12.78
N LYS A 130 -17.62 4.15 13.81
CA LYS A 130 -17.87 5.48 14.34
C LYS A 130 -16.58 6.13 14.86
N ALA A 131 -15.83 5.42 15.69
CA ALA A 131 -14.55 5.90 16.22
C ALA A 131 -13.54 6.18 15.09
N SER A 132 -13.51 5.35 14.04
CA SER A 132 -12.63 5.57 12.89
C SER A 132 -13.02 6.83 12.11
N LEU A 133 -14.31 7.09 11.91
CA LEU A 133 -14.79 8.31 11.25
C LEU A 133 -14.53 9.57 12.10
N GLU A 134 -14.73 9.49 13.41
CA GLU A 134 -14.39 10.57 14.36
C GLU A 134 -12.88 10.88 14.34
N LEU A 135 -12.03 9.85 14.30
CA LEU A 135 -10.58 10.01 14.21
C LEU A 135 -10.14 10.63 12.88
N LEU A 136 -10.77 10.22 11.77
CA LEU A 136 -10.50 10.78 10.45
C LEU A 136 -10.97 12.24 10.32
N ASN A 137 -11.96 12.65 11.13
CA ASN A 137 -12.51 14.00 11.17
C ASN A 137 -12.90 14.51 9.77
N VAL A 138 -13.66 13.69 9.03
CA VAL A 138 -14.18 14.03 7.70
C VAL A 138 -15.62 14.53 7.80
N ASP A 139 -15.95 15.59 7.07
CA ASP A 139 -17.26 16.24 7.10
C ASP A 139 -18.22 15.66 6.04
N SER A 140 -17.70 14.93 5.05
CA SER A 140 -18.50 14.40 3.96
C SER A 140 -18.01 13.05 3.43
N ALA A 141 -18.92 12.31 2.78
CA ALA A 141 -18.59 11.10 2.03
C ALA A 141 -17.58 11.37 0.89
N GLN A 142 -17.64 12.56 0.29
CA GLN A 142 -16.70 12.98 -0.74
C GLN A 142 -15.30 13.16 -0.16
N GLU A 143 -15.17 13.79 1.00
CA GLU A 143 -13.90 13.94 1.70
C GLU A 143 -13.31 12.58 2.11
N LEU A 144 -14.15 11.68 2.65
CA LEU A 144 -13.74 10.30 2.90
C LEU A 144 -13.22 9.62 1.63
N GLY A 145 -13.88 9.84 0.49
CA GLY A 145 -13.42 9.34 -0.82
C GLY A 145 -12.02 9.83 -1.20
N HIS A 146 -11.70 11.10 -0.95
CA HIS A 146 -10.35 11.65 -1.19
C HIS A 146 -9.32 11.03 -0.25
N VAL A 147 -9.63 10.87 1.04
CA VAL A 147 -8.74 10.20 2.00
C VAL A 147 -8.46 8.76 1.56
N VAL A 148 -9.49 8.00 1.21
CA VAL A 148 -9.37 6.60 0.76
C VAL A 148 -8.52 6.50 -0.51
N ALA A 149 -8.77 7.38 -1.50
CA ALA A 149 -7.98 7.42 -2.73
C ALA A 149 -6.51 7.79 -2.44
N ALA A 150 -6.25 8.77 -1.56
CA ALA A 150 -4.91 9.16 -1.15
C ALA A 150 -4.16 8.01 -0.46
N VAL A 151 -4.83 7.25 0.42
CA VAL A 151 -4.26 6.05 1.04
C VAL A 151 -3.96 4.97 -0.01
N GLY A 152 -4.84 4.78 -0.99
CA GLY A 152 -4.58 3.89 -2.13
C GLY A 152 -3.33 4.29 -2.91
N LEU A 153 -3.17 5.58 -3.21
CA LEU A 153 -1.97 6.11 -3.90
C LEU A 153 -0.71 5.94 -3.04
N ALA A 154 -0.78 6.19 -1.74
CA ALA A 154 0.34 5.98 -0.81
C ALA A 154 0.74 4.50 -0.68
N GLN A 155 -0.24 3.59 -0.64
CA GLN A 155 0.02 2.16 -0.63
C GLN A 155 0.69 1.70 -1.93
N ASN A 156 0.25 2.25 -3.07
CA ASN A 156 0.87 1.99 -4.36
C ASN A 156 2.29 2.55 -4.46
N PHE A 157 2.53 3.75 -3.92
CA PHE A 157 3.86 4.34 -3.81
C PHE A 157 4.81 3.40 -3.07
N ALA A 158 4.42 2.95 -1.87
CA ALA A 158 5.24 2.07 -1.06
C ALA A 158 5.57 0.75 -1.78
N ALA A 159 4.57 0.14 -2.42
CA ALA A 159 4.74 -1.10 -3.19
C ALA A 159 5.68 -0.91 -4.40
N CYS A 160 5.46 0.14 -5.20
CA CYS A 160 6.28 0.44 -6.37
C CYS A 160 7.71 0.81 -5.97
N ARG A 161 7.90 1.66 -4.96
CA ARG A 161 9.23 2.03 -4.44
C ARG A 161 9.98 0.80 -3.96
N ALA A 162 9.34 -0.09 -3.21
CA ALA A 162 9.97 -1.34 -2.74
C ALA A 162 10.38 -2.25 -3.92
N LEU A 163 9.51 -2.41 -4.92
CA LEU A 163 9.81 -3.21 -6.12
C LEU A 163 11.03 -2.70 -6.89
N VAL A 164 11.17 -1.37 -7.01
CA VAL A 164 12.21 -0.75 -7.83
C VAL A 164 13.46 -0.33 -7.06
N SER A 165 13.57 -0.68 -5.77
CA SER A 165 14.76 -0.44 -4.91
C SER A 165 15.34 -1.76 -4.38
N GLU A 166 14.97 -2.20 -3.18
CA GLU A 166 15.55 -3.41 -2.55
C GLU A 166 14.87 -4.71 -3.01
N GLY A 167 13.71 -4.60 -3.66
CA GLY A 167 12.83 -5.72 -3.99
C GLY A 167 11.94 -6.09 -2.81
N ILE A 168 10.69 -6.48 -3.09
CA ILE A 168 9.68 -6.83 -2.06
C ILE A 168 10.16 -8.00 -1.19
N GLN A 169 10.90 -8.95 -1.76
CA GLN A 169 11.36 -10.14 -1.04
C GLN A 169 12.32 -9.79 0.10
N GLN A 170 13.29 -8.91 -0.10
CA GLN A 170 14.20 -8.51 0.99
C GLN A 170 13.44 -7.84 2.16
N GLY A 171 12.45 -7.00 1.85
CA GLY A 171 11.60 -6.35 2.87
C GLY A 171 10.73 -7.35 3.65
N HIS A 172 10.09 -8.30 2.96
CA HIS A 172 9.29 -9.34 3.61
C HIS A 172 10.13 -10.28 4.47
N MET A 173 11.31 -10.70 3.99
CA MET A 173 12.24 -11.53 4.77
C MET A 173 12.68 -10.78 6.04
N SER A 174 12.99 -9.49 5.95
CA SER A 174 13.34 -8.69 7.14
C SER A 174 12.21 -8.63 8.17
N LEU A 175 10.95 -8.51 7.74
CA LEU A 175 9.82 -8.57 8.67
C LEU A 175 9.64 -9.96 9.26
N GLN A 176 9.74 -11.02 8.44
CA GLN A 176 9.63 -12.40 8.91
C GLN A 176 10.70 -12.73 9.96
N TYR A 177 11.94 -12.27 9.77
CA TYR A 177 13.01 -12.47 10.75
C TYR A 177 12.76 -11.72 12.06
N LYS A 178 12.24 -10.48 11.99
CA LYS A 178 11.85 -9.74 13.20
C LYS A 178 10.69 -10.42 13.93
N SER A 179 9.68 -10.91 13.21
CA SER A 179 8.58 -11.68 13.79
C SER A 179 9.09 -12.97 14.45
N LEU A 180 10.01 -13.69 13.80
CA LEU A 180 10.62 -14.89 14.34
C LEU A 180 11.44 -14.59 15.61
N ALA A 181 12.20 -13.49 15.61
CA ALA A 181 12.93 -13.01 16.79
C ALA A 181 11.99 -12.71 17.97
N ILE A 182 10.86 -12.05 17.71
CA ILE A 182 9.83 -11.79 18.73
C ILE A 182 9.25 -13.09 19.27
N VAL A 183 8.95 -14.06 18.38
CA VAL A 183 8.41 -15.37 18.76
C VAL A 183 9.33 -16.14 19.70
N VAL A 184 10.65 -16.09 19.47
CA VAL A 184 11.65 -16.73 20.35
C VAL A 184 11.98 -15.91 21.61
N GLY A 185 11.30 -14.77 21.81
CA GLY A 185 11.40 -13.98 23.04
C GLY A 185 12.49 -12.90 23.06
N ALA A 186 12.96 -12.45 21.89
CA ALA A 186 13.82 -11.28 21.78
C ALA A 186 13.06 -9.99 22.15
N LYS A 187 13.71 -9.08 22.89
CA LYS A 187 13.14 -7.82 23.37
C LYS A 187 14.04 -6.63 23.03
N GLY A 188 13.42 -5.48 22.74
CA GLY A 188 14.15 -4.24 22.45
C GLY A 188 15.15 -4.42 21.31
N ASP A 189 16.41 -4.09 21.57
CA ASP A 189 17.49 -4.14 20.58
C ASP A 189 17.84 -5.57 20.12
N GLU A 190 17.54 -6.59 20.95
CA GLU A 190 17.75 -8.01 20.59
C GLU A 190 17.00 -8.38 19.31
N ILE A 191 15.82 -7.78 19.06
CA ILE A 191 15.00 -8.08 17.88
C ILE A 191 15.75 -7.74 16.60
N ALA A 192 16.44 -6.59 16.57
CA ALA A 192 17.21 -6.17 15.42
C ALA A 192 18.46 -7.04 15.23
N GLN A 193 19.14 -7.38 16.32
CA GLN A 193 20.35 -8.21 16.30
C GLN A 193 20.07 -9.64 15.81
N VAL A 194 19.04 -10.29 16.37
CA VAL A 194 18.62 -11.64 15.95
C VAL A 194 18.16 -11.62 14.49
N ALA A 195 17.37 -10.62 14.09
CA ALA A 195 16.91 -10.52 12.71
C ALA A 195 18.04 -10.31 11.70
N GLU A 196 19.12 -9.61 12.08
CA GLU A 196 20.28 -9.40 11.20
C GLU A 196 21.13 -10.67 11.08
N ALA A 197 21.36 -11.38 12.19
CA ALA A 197 22.06 -12.66 12.19
C ALA A 197 21.30 -13.71 11.38
N LEU A 198 19.97 -13.75 11.46
CA LEU A 198 19.12 -14.66 10.67
C LEU A 198 19.22 -14.45 9.15
N LYS A 199 19.58 -13.25 8.68
CA LYS A 199 19.80 -12.99 7.24
C LYS A 199 21.04 -13.71 6.69
N GLN A 200 22.01 -14.00 7.56
CA GLN A 200 23.27 -14.65 7.19
C GLN A 200 23.17 -16.18 7.21
N GLU A 201 22.08 -16.70 7.78
CA GLU A 201 21.86 -18.14 7.91
C GLU A 201 21.23 -18.73 6.65
N HIS A 202 21.68 -19.91 6.26
CA HIS A 202 21.13 -20.59 5.08
C HIS A 202 19.66 -21.01 5.27
N ARG A 203 19.25 -21.26 6.52
CA ARG A 203 17.85 -21.52 6.91
C ARG A 203 17.49 -20.74 8.17
N ALA A 204 16.58 -19.79 8.01
CA ALA A 204 15.99 -19.08 9.14
C ALA A 204 14.73 -19.83 9.63
N ASN A 205 14.86 -20.51 10.77
CA ASN A 205 13.75 -21.17 11.47
C ASN A 205 13.84 -20.92 12.98
N THR A 206 12.83 -21.36 13.72
CA THR A 206 12.72 -21.10 15.17
C THR A 206 13.95 -21.61 15.95
N GLN A 207 14.45 -22.80 15.65
CA GLN A 207 15.63 -23.37 16.34
C GLN A 207 16.89 -22.51 16.13
N VAL A 208 17.11 -22.02 14.91
CA VAL A 208 18.25 -21.14 14.61
C VAL A 208 18.10 -19.79 15.30
N ALA A 209 16.89 -19.24 15.34
CA ALA A 209 16.61 -17.98 16.05
C ALA A 209 16.79 -18.10 17.58
N GLU A 210 16.37 -19.23 18.18
CA GLU A 210 16.60 -19.53 19.60
C GLU A 210 18.10 -19.63 19.92
N ARG A 211 18.86 -20.34 19.08
CA ARG A 211 20.32 -20.45 19.21
C ARG A 211 20.99 -19.08 19.16
N ILE A 212 20.68 -18.28 18.14
CA ILE A 212 21.24 -16.93 17.97
C ILE A 212 20.91 -16.05 19.18
N LEU A 213 19.68 -16.11 19.70
CA LEU A 213 19.29 -15.33 20.87
C LEU A 213 20.02 -15.77 22.14
N GLN A 214 20.22 -17.08 22.32
CA GLN A 214 21.02 -17.62 23.44
C GLN A 214 22.48 -17.20 23.35
N ASP A 215 23.08 -17.26 22.16
CA ASP A 215 24.47 -16.84 21.92
C ASP A 215 24.65 -15.34 22.22
N LEU A 216 23.73 -14.48 21.76
CA LEU A 216 23.73 -13.05 22.04
C LEU A 216 23.66 -12.74 23.54
N ARG A 217 22.81 -13.45 24.28
CA ARG A 217 22.65 -13.27 25.74
C ARG A 217 23.81 -13.84 26.54
N SER A 218 24.53 -14.82 26.00
CA SER A 218 25.69 -15.43 26.66
C SER A 218 26.98 -14.60 26.49
N GLN A 219 26.96 -13.62 25.57
CA GLN A 219 28.07 -12.70 25.29
C GLN A 219 27.89 -11.32 25.97
N GLN A 220 26.79 -11.12 26.69
CA GLN A 220 26.56 -9.96 27.58
C GLN A 220 26.92 -10.30 29.02
#